data_AF-T0ZAF0-F1
#
_entry.id   AF-T0ZAF0-F1
#
_cell.length_a   1.000
_cell.length_b   1.000
_cell.length_c   1.000
_cell.angle_alpha   90.00
_cell.angle_beta   90.00
_cell.angle_gamma   90.00
#
_symmetry.space_group_name_H-M   'P 1'
#
loop_
_entity.id
_entity.type
_entity.pdbx_description
1 polymer ?
#
loop_
_entity_poly.entity_id
_entity_poly.type
_entity_poly.pdbx_seq_one_letter_code
_entity_poly.pdbx_strand_id
1 'polypeptide(L)'
;CLAFRRASSIPDPQAWVGRLQVGAGATGLLWGIGATVFLGLGDLPYQLFTVLVLSGVAAGAMTSYGAMWRGYIAFLAPFQALVELRLIFEHTPLHYPLAVINLLFVGVVLYSAFKTDRAFGKVLAITAENAKLTRALQYQATHDPLVDLVNRRELNTRLIDVADGAVIGKHSCALIFIDLDRFKEVNDQGGHAAGDEALRRVSLILK
;
A
#
# COMPACT_ATOMS: atom_id res chain seq x y z
N CYS A 1 0.82 -34.19 -9.80
CA CYS A 1 1.04 -33.76 -8.40
C CYS A 1 1.60 -32.33 -8.35
N LEU A 2 0.72 -31.33 -8.34
CA LEU A 2 1.10 -29.93 -8.06
C LEU A 2 1.05 -29.72 -6.55
N ALA A 3 2.19 -29.84 -5.89
CA ALA A 3 2.33 -29.51 -4.48
C ALA A 3 2.31 -27.99 -4.32
N PHE A 4 1.14 -27.44 -4.01
CA PHE A 4 0.98 -26.05 -3.59
C PHE A 4 1.70 -25.90 -2.24
N ARG A 5 2.94 -25.41 -2.29
CA ARG A 5 3.77 -25.14 -1.11
C ARG A 5 3.04 -24.07 -0.30
N ARG A 6 2.49 -24.45 0.86
CA ARG A 6 1.91 -23.54 1.86
C ARG A 6 2.87 -22.38 2.06
N ALA A 7 2.42 -21.16 1.77
CA ALA A 7 3.17 -19.94 2.03
C ALA A 7 3.72 -19.99 3.47
N SER A 8 5.03 -19.79 3.62
CA SER A 8 5.66 -19.57 4.92
C SER A 8 4.82 -18.55 5.68
N SER A 9 4.44 -18.87 6.92
CA SER A 9 3.64 -18.01 7.79
C SER A 9 4.15 -16.57 7.66
N ILE A 10 3.34 -15.69 7.08
CA ILE A 10 3.69 -14.28 6.95
C ILE A 10 3.97 -13.80 8.37
N PRO A 11 5.21 -13.40 8.68
CA PRO A 11 5.57 -13.04 10.05
C PRO A 11 4.67 -11.88 10.51
N ASP A 12 4.29 -11.92 11.79
CA ASP A 12 3.31 -10.99 12.37
C ASP A 12 3.65 -9.53 12.01
N PRO A 13 2.80 -8.84 11.24
CA PRO A 13 3.02 -7.45 10.85
C PRO A 13 3.24 -6.54 12.06
N GLN A 14 2.62 -6.83 13.21
CA GLN A 14 2.76 -6.02 14.42
C GLN A 14 4.16 -6.14 15.01
N ALA A 15 4.75 -7.34 15.00
CA ALA A 15 6.11 -7.57 15.47
C ALA A 15 7.14 -6.77 14.65
N TRP A 16 6.96 -6.68 13.33
CA TRP A 16 7.82 -5.87 12.46
C TRP A 16 7.68 -4.37 12.70
N VAL A 17 6.45 -3.90 12.88
CA VAL A 17 6.17 -2.49 13.24
C VAL A 17 6.84 -2.14 14.55
N GLY A 18 6.77 -3.02 15.57
CA GLY A 18 7.43 -2.82 16.85
C GLY A 18 8.96 -2.74 16.72
N ARG A 19 9.57 -3.67 15.98
CA ARG A 19 11.03 -3.65 15.71
C ARG A 19 11.47 -2.39 14.99
N LEU A 20 10.70 -1.94 14.00
CA LEU A 20 10.98 -0.72 13.26
C LEU A 20 10.91 0.52 14.18
N GLN A 21 9.92 0.60 15.08
CA GLN A 21 9.80 1.70 16.05
C GLN A 21 10.99 1.74 17.03
N VAL A 22 11.43 0.57 17.52
CA VAL A 22 12.61 0.48 18.39
C VAL A 22 13.87 0.93 17.64
N GLY A 23 14.05 0.48 16.40
CA GLY A 23 15.16 0.93 15.55
C GLY A 23 15.13 2.43 15.30
N ALA A 24 13.97 2.99 14.97
CA ALA A 24 13.76 4.42 14.76
C ALA A 24 14.13 5.24 16.01
N GLY A 25 13.72 4.78 17.20
CA GLY A 25 14.09 5.40 18.47
C GLY A 25 15.60 5.35 18.76
N ALA A 26 16.25 4.22 18.49
CA ALA A 26 17.70 4.09 18.64
C ALA A 26 18.45 5.05 17.69
N THR A 27 17.99 5.17 16.44
CA THR A 27 18.55 6.12 15.47
C THR A 27 18.30 7.56 15.91
N GLY A 28 17.11 7.89 16.44
CA GLY A 28 16.81 9.21 16.99
C GLY A 28 17.73 9.58 18.16
N LEU A 29 17.98 8.65 19.08
CA LEU A 29 18.96 8.84 20.16
C LEU A 29 20.37 9.07 19.63
N LEU A 30 20.81 8.28 18.65
CA LEU A 30 22.14 8.44 18.04
C LEU A 30 22.32 9.83 17.44
N TRP A 31 21.32 10.31 16.69
CA TRP A 31 21.33 11.66 16.12
C TRP A 31 21.27 12.75 17.20
N GLY A 32 20.47 12.56 18.24
CA GLY A 32 20.41 13.49 19.37
C GLY A 32 21.73 13.60 20.13
N ILE A 33 22.39 12.47 20.42
CA ILE A 33 23.71 12.45 21.04
C ILE A 33 24.71 13.17 20.14
N GLY A 34 24.77 12.85 18.84
CA GLY A 34 25.62 13.55 17.89
C GLY A 34 25.36 15.05 17.88
N ALA A 35 24.09 15.46 17.81
CA ALA A 35 23.68 16.86 17.85
C ALA A 35 24.18 17.59 19.11
N THR A 36 24.06 16.97 20.29
CA THR A 36 24.56 17.58 21.53
C THR A 36 26.07 17.80 21.53
N VAL A 37 26.83 16.88 20.93
CA VAL A 37 28.28 17.00 20.81
C VAL A 37 28.65 18.13 19.83
N PHE A 38 28.04 18.18 18.65
CA PHE A 38 28.35 19.19 17.63
C PHE A 38 27.94 20.60 18.05
N LEU A 39 26.78 20.76 18.70
CA LEU A 39 26.35 22.05 19.24
C LEU A 39 27.30 22.54 20.34
N GLY A 40 27.82 21.61 21.16
CA GLY A 40 28.70 21.98 22.28
C GLY A 40 30.16 22.27 21.94
N LEU A 41 30.62 21.90 20.75
CA LEU A 41 32.02 22.06 20.33
C LEU A 41 32.25 23.20 19.31
N GLY A 42 31.17 23.76 18.73
CA GLY A 42 31.26 24.73 17.63
C GLY A 42 31.08 26.18 18.06
N ASP A 43 31.71 27.09 17.33
CA ASP A 43 31.39 28.52 17.42
C ASP A 43 29.97 28.80 16.91
N LEU A 44 29.47 30.01 17.20
CA LEU A 44 28.10 30.40 16.87
C LEU A 44 27.66 30.13 15.41
N PRO A 45 28.47 30.41 14.37
CA PRO A 45 28.08 30.09 12.99
C PRO A 45 27.90 28.58 12.76
N TYR A 46 28.72 27.75 13.40
CA TYR A 46 28.62 26.29 13.32
C TYR A 46 27.37 25.79 14.03
N GLN A 47 27.03 26.34 15.19
CA GLN A 47 25.81 25.97 15.93
C GLN A 47 24.55 26.25 15.11
N LEU A 48 24.46 27.43 14.48
CA LEU A 48 23.35 27.79 13.58
C LEU A 48 23.24 26.82 12.40
N PHE A 49 24.38 26.49 11.78
CA PHE A 49 24.43 25.52 10.69
C PHE A 49 24.00 24.12 11.15
N THR A 50 24.44 23.68 12.33
CA THR A 50 24.03 22.40 12.91
C THR A 50 22.52 22.34 13.13
N VAL A 51 21.90 23.34 13.76
CA VAL A 51 20.43 23.36 13.94
C VAL A 51 19.69 23.32 12.61
N LEU A 52 20.17 24.03 11.58
CA LEU A 52 19.60 23.99 10.24
C LEU A 52 19.67 22.57 9.63
N VAL A 53 20.83 21.92 9.69
CA VAL A 53 21.01 20.55 9.16
C VAL A 53 20.11 19.57 9.92
N LEU A 54 20.06 19.67 11.23
CA LEU A 54 19.22 18.83 12.09
C LEU A 54 17.73 19.01 11.79
N SER A 55 17.29 20.24 11.53
CA SER A 55 15.93 20.54 11.06
C SER A 55 15.65 19.86 9.71
N GLY A 56 16.61 19.91 8.78
CA GLY A 56 16.52 19.19 7.50
C GLY A 56 16.41 17.67 7.65
N VAL A 57 17.18 17.08 8.59
CA VAL A 57 17.10 15.64 8.91
C VAL A 57 15.72 15.29 9.49
N ALA A 58 15.18 16.11 10.41
CA ALA A 58 13.85 15.90 10.98
C ALA A 58 12.75 15.91 9.91
N ALA A 59 12.80 16.86 8.96
CA ALA A 59 11.87 16.93 7.84
C ALA A 59 12.08 15.79 6.83
N GLY A 60 13.33 15.41 6.54
CA GLY A 60 13.65 14.30 5.63
C GLY A 60 13.13 12.96 6.16
N ALA A 61 13.34 12.68 7.45
CA ALA A 61 12.85 11.47 8.11
C ALA A 61 11.33 11.33 8.02
N MET A 62 10.58 12.43 7.97
CA MET A 62 9.13 12.40 7.76
C MET A 62 8.75 11.69 6.46
N THR A 63 9.54 11.83 5.39
CA THR A 63 9.23 11.15 4.11
C THR A 63 9.45 9.64 4.21
N SER A 64 10.45 9.19 4.98
CA SER A 64 10.74 7.77 5.19
C SER A 64 9.77 7.10 6.16
N TYR A 65 9.25 7.84 7.15
CA TYR A 65 8.32 7.34 8.16
C TYR A 65 6.87 7.83 7.96
N GLY A 66 6.56 8.52 6.86
CA GLY A 66 5.29 9.26 6.68
C GLY A 66 4.03 8.40 6.64
N ALA A 67 4.18 7.08 6.43
CA ALA A 67 3.11 6.09 6.53
C ALA A 67 2.97 5.47 7.93
N MET A 68 3.82 5.87 8.88
CA MET A 68 3.88 5.35 10.25
C MET A 68 4.19 6.47 11.26
N TRP A 69 3.20 7.32 11.55
CA TRP A 69 3.37 8.46 12.45
C TRP A 69 4.00 8.10 13.82
N ARG A 70 3.72 6.91 14.36
CA ARG A 70 4.32 6.41 15.60
C ARG A 70 5.83 6.18 15.49
N GLY A 71 6.28 5.64 14.36
CA GLY A 71 7.71 5.45 14.09
C GLY A 71 8.43 6.78 13.92
N TYR A 72 7.77 7.74 13.27
CA TYR A 72 8.29 9.09 13.14
C TYR A 72 8.47 9.79 14.51
N ILE A 73 7.49 9.69 15.41
CA ILE A 73 7.61 10.21 16.78
C ILE A 73 8.71 9.50 17.56
N ALA A 74 8.81 8.17 17.44
CA ALA A 74 9.87 7.41 18.10
C ALA A 74 11.27 7.90 17.69
N PHE A 75 11.47 8.25 16.43
CA PHE A 75 12.69 8.90 15.94
C PHE A 75 12.84 10.34 16.43
N LEU A 76 11.80 11.17 16.27
CA LEU A 76 11.87 12.61 16.46
C LEU A 76 11.99 13.02 17.93
N ALA A 77 11.23 12.39 18.83
CA ALA A 77 11.14 12.81 20.23
C ALA A 77 12.48 12.78 20.98
N PRO A 78 13.25 11.68 21.02
CA PRO A 78 14.53 11.65 21.73
C PRO A 78 15.56 12.57 21.07
N PHE A 79 15.57 12.62 19.73
CA PHE A 79 16.44 13.49 18.95
C PHE A 79 16.22 14.97 19.31
N GLN A 80 14.96 15.43 19.22
CA GLN A 80 14.62 16.84 19.46
C GLN A 80 14.71 17.23 20.93
N ALA A 81 14.37 16.33 21.85
CA ALA A 81 14.52 16.59 23.28
C ALA A 81 15.98 16.89 23.64
N LEU A 82 16.94 16.16 23.08
CA LEU A 82 18.37 16.37 23.32
C LEU A 82 18.87 17.70 22.74
N VAL A 83 18.41 18.07 21.55
CA VAL A 83 18.73 19.37 20.92
C VAL A 83 18.19 20.53 21.75
N GLU A 84 16.91 20.47 22.10
CA GLU A 84 16.22 21.54 22.84
C GLU A 84 16.84 21.73 24.24
N LEU A 85 17.12 20.62 24.93
CA LEU A 85 17.78 20.64 26.22
C LEU A 85 19.16 21.32 26.14
N ARG A 86 19.95 20.99 25.12
CA ARG A 86 21.28 21.58 24.91
C ARG A 86 21.20 23.09 24.70
N LEU A 87 20.29 23.54 23.85
CA LEU A 87 20.11 24.97 23.55
C LEU A 87 19.72 25.77 24.80
N ILE A 88 18.86 25.21 25.66
CA ILE A 88 18.43 25.89 26.90
C ILE A 88 19.58 26.01 27.91
N PHE A 89 20.48 25.01 28.00
CA PHE A 89 21.59 25.00 28.96
C PHE A 89 22.82 25.82 28.54
N GLU A 90 22.93 26.26 27.28
CA GLU A 90 24.06 27.07 26.83
C GLU A 90 24.02 28.52 27.35
N HIS A 91 22.90 28.97 27.94
CA HIS A 91 22.68 30.23 28.67
C HIS A 91 23.08 31.54 27.95
N THR A 92 23.43 31.47 26.68
CA THR A 92 23.74 32.60 25.81
C THR A 92 22.46 33.23 25.24
N PRO A 93 22.40 34.57 25.06
CA PRO A 93 21.18 35.25 24.62
C PRO A 93 20.60 34.78 23.29
N LEU A 94 21.44 34.22 22.41
CA LEU A 94 21.06 33.78 21.07
C LEU A 94 20.51 32.35 21.02
N HIS A 95 20.69 31.55 22.08
CA HIS A 95 20.22 30.16 22.10
C HIS A 95 18.74 30.03 22.43
N TYR A 96 18.20 30.94 23.24
CA TYR A 96 16.76 30.99 23.50
C TYR A 96 15.90 31.23 22.24
N PRO A 97 16.17 32.24 21.38
CA PRO A 97 15.41 32.39 20.15
C PRO A 97 15.62 31.22 19.18
N LEU A 98 16.81 30.60 19.16
CA LEU A 98 17.07 29.41 18.35
C LEU A 98 16.24 28.21 18.81
N ALA A 99 16.11 28.00 20.12
CA ALA A 99 15.23 26.99 20.72
C ALA A 99 13.76 27.22 20.34
N VAL A 100 13.27 28.47 20.46
CA VAL A 100 11.90 28.82 20.05
C VAL A 100 11.64 28.52 18.57
N ILE A 101 12.55 28.91 17.67
CA ILE A 101 12.42 28.63 16.24
C ILE A 101 12.45 27.12 15.97
N ASN A 102 13.36 26.39 16.61
CA ASN A 102 13.44 24.93 16.51
C ASN A 102 12.15 24.26 16.96
N LEU A 103 11.58 24.67 18.10
CA LEU A 103 10.33 24.15 18.63
C LEU A 103 9.15 24.40 17.68
N LEU A 104 9.05 25.62 17.11
CA LEU A 104 8.04 25.94 16.10
C LEU A 104 8.18 25.06 14.86
N PHE A 105 9.42 24.87 14.38
CA PHE A 105 9.71 24.00 13.25
C PHE A 105 9.30 22.55 13.53
N VAL A 106 9.66 22.00 14.70
CA VAL A 106 9.24 20.66 15.14
C VAL A 106 7.72 20.53 15.16
N GLY A 107 7.00 21.56 15.63
CA GLY A 107 5.53 21.61 15.60
C GLY A 107 4.97 21.53 14.17
N VAL A 108 5.55 22.28 13.22
CA VAL A 108 5.15 22.24 11.80
C VAL A 108 5.41 20.86 11.18
N VAL A 109 6.56 20.25 11.47
CA VAL A 109 6.88 18.93 10.91
C VAL A 109 6.01 17.84 11.54
N LEU A 110 5.73 17.89 12.85
CA LEU A 110 4.78 16.99 13.50
C LEU A 110 3.38 17.11 12.88
N TYR A 111 2.87 18.33 12.72
CA TYR A 111 1.58 18.58 12.06
C TYR A 111 1.57 17.99 10.63
N SER A 112 2.64 18.23 9.87
CA SER A 112 2.80 17.71 8.51
C SER A 112 2.83 16.17 8.49
N ALA A 113 3.49 15.53 9.46
CA ALA A 113 3.52 14.08 9.60
C ALA A 113 2.12 13.50 9.88
N PHE A 114 1.39 14.08 10.84
CA PHE A 114 0.01 13.66 11.15
C PHE A 114 -0.95 13.84 9.96
N LYS A 115 -0.78 14.93 9.22
CA LYS A 115 -1.58 15.20 8.02
C LYS A 115 -1.29 14.16 6.92
N THR A 116 -0.03 13.85 6.71
CA THR A 116 0.45 12.92 5.67
C THR A 116 0.00 11.49 5.94
N ASP A 117 0.09 11.02 7.19
CA ASP A 117 -0.36 9.68 7.61
C ASP A 117 -1.85 9.45 7.28
N ARG A 118 -2.70 10.43 7.62
CA ARG A 118 -4.13 10.39 7.30
C ARG A 118 -4.40 10.42 5.79
N ALA A 119 -3.59 11.14 5.03
CA ALA A 119 -3.72 11.19 3.57
C ALA A 119 -3.38 9.83 2.94
N PHE A 120 -2.31 9.19 3.38
CA PHE A 120 -1.92 7.85 2.92
C PHE A 120 -3.00 6.80 3.17
N GLY A 121 -3.59 6.78 4.37
CA GLY A 121 -4.68 5.84 4.69
C GLY A 121 -5.88 5.96 3.75
N LYS A 122 -6.26 7.19 3.38
CA LYS A 122 -7.35 7.45 2.43
C LYS A 122 -7.00 6.98 1.01
N VAL A 123 -5.78 7.27 0.55
CA VAL A 123 -5.33 6.87 -0.79
C VAL A 123 -5.34 5.34 -0.92
N LEU A 124 -4.83 4.62 0.09
CA LEU A 124 -4.85 3.15 0.10
C LEU A 124 -6.26 2.56 0.08
N ALA A 125 -7.20 3.16 0.83
CA ALA A 125 -8.59 2.72 0.83
C ALA A 125 -9.23 2.91 -0.55
N ILE A 126 -9.05 4.09 -1.16
CA ILE A 126 -9.59 4.42 -2.48
C ILE A 126 -9.00 3.53 -3.57
N THR A 127 -7.68 3.29 -3.56
CA THR A 127 -7.05 2.41 -4.57
C THR A 127 -7.52 0.97 -4.43
N ALA A 128 -7.71 0.48 -3.20
CA ALA A 128 -8.27 -0.84 -2.95
C ALA A 128 -9.72 -0.97 -3.43
N GLU A 129 -10.54 0.06 -3.20
CA GLU A 129 -11.93 0.11 -3.67
C GLU A 129 -12.00 0.18 -5.20
N ASN A 130 -11.22 1.06 -5.82
CA ASN A 130 -11.11 1.16 -7.28
C ASN A 130 -10.69 -0.17 -7.90
N ALA A 131 -9.69 -0.84 -7.33
CA ALA A 131 -9.26 -2.14 -7.83
C ALA A 131 -10.38 -3.20 -7.76
N LYS A 132 -11.23 -3.18 -6.73
CA LYS A 132 -12.40 -4.06 -6.64
C LYS A 132 -13.44 -3.73 -7.70
N LEU A 133 -13.77 -2.46 -7.88
CA LEU A 133 -14.74 -2.01 -8.89
C LEU A 133 -14.26 -2.34 -10.30
N THR A 134 -12.98 -2.09 -10.61
CA THR A 134 -12.38 -2.45 -11.90
C THR A 134 -12.49 -3.95 -12.15
N ARG A 135 -12.19 -4.80 -11.15
CA ARG A 135 -12.35 -6.25 -11.28
C ARG A 135 -13.80 -6.65 -11.52
N ALA A 136 -14.75 -6.04 -10.81
CA ALA A 136 -16.18 -6.32 -10.99
C ALA A 136 -16.67 -5.93 -12.38
N LEU A 137 -16.26 -4.76 -12.89
CA LEU A 137 -16.58 -4.31 -14.25
C LEU A 137 -15.94 -5.21 -15.31
N GLN A 138 -14.67 -5.59 -15.13
CA GLN A 138 -14.01 -6.55 -16.01
C GLN A 138 -14.74 -7.89 -16.01
N TYR A 139 -15.16 -8.37 -14.83
CA TYR A 139 -15.91 -9.61 -14.71
C TYR A 139 -17.23 -9.54 -15.48
N GLN A 140 -18.03 -8.49 -15.26
CA GLN A 140 -19.29 -8.26 -15.99
C GLN A 140 -19.08 -8.10 -17.50
N ALA A 141 -17.97 -7.51 -17.92
CA ALA A 141 -17.65 -7.32 -19.34
C ALA A 141 -17.17 -8.61 -20.03
N THR A 142 -16.75 -9.62 -19.27
CA THR A 142 -16.14 -10.86 -19.77
C THR A 142 -16.96 -12.11 -19.48
N HIS A 143 -17.89 -12.07 -18.53
CA HIS A 143 -18.74 -13.19 -18.13
C HIS A 143 -20.21 -12.91 -18.40
N ASP A 144 -20.97 -13.96 -18.69
CA ASP A 144 -22.42 -13.92 -18.77
C ASP A 144 -23.04 -14.00 -17.36
N PRO A 145 -23.93 -13.07 -16.96
CA PRO A 145 -24.43 -13.00 -15.60
C PRO A 145 -25.42 -14.12 -15.23
N LEU A 146 -26.01 -14.82 -16.21
CA LEU A 146 -26.96 -15.90 -15.94
C LEU A 146 -26.22 -17.19 -15.59
N VAL A 147 -25.21 -17.55 -16.38
CA VAL A 147 -24.50 -18.83 -16.30
C VAL A 147 -23.11 -18.74 -15.66
N ASP A 148 -22.59 -17.53 -15.47
CA ASP A 148 -21.30 -17.25 -14.87
C ASP A 148 -20.11 -17.89 -15.63
N LEU A 149 -20.27 -18.02 -16.95
CA LEU A 149 -19.25 -18.46 -17.90
C LEU A 149 -18.75 -17.28 -18.72
N VAL A 150 -17.60 -17.44 -19.37
CA VAL A 150 -17.06 -16.45 -20.31
C VAL A 150 -18.08 -16.15 -21.40
N ASN A 151 -18.38 -14.87 -21.63
CA ASN A 151 -19.32 -14.44 -22.64
C ASN A 151 -18.74 -14.60 -24.06
N ARG A 152 -19.61 -14.58 -25.06
CA ARG A 152 -19.22 -14.80 -26.47
C ARG A 152 -18.12 -13.86 -26.95
N ARG A 153 -18.13 -12.59 -26.51
CA ARG A 153 -17.15 -11.58 -26.92
C ARG A 153 -15.76 -11.96 -26.43
N GLU A 154 -15.64 -12.24 -25.14
CA GLU A 154 -14.38 -12.65 -24.52
C GLU A 154 -13.91 -14.03 -25.03
N LEU A 155 -14.83 -14.97 -25.27
CA LEU A 155 -14.50 -16.27 -25.90
C LEU A 155 -13.82 -16.06 -27.26
N ASN A 156 -14.39 -15.22 -28.12
CA ASN A 156 -13.82 -14.92 -29.43
C ASN A 156 -12.42 -14.30 -29.33
N THR A 157 -12.23 -13.36 -28.40
CA THR A 157 -10.90 -12.76 -28.17
C THR A 157 -9.87 -13.82 -27.80
N ARG A 158 -10.19 -14.69 -26.82
CA ARG A 158 -9.28 -15.76 -26.41
C ARG A 158 -9.01 -16.78 -27.50
N LEU A 159 -10.00 -17.08 -28.35
CA LEU A 159 -9.82 -18.00 -29.48
C LEU A 159 -8.82 -17.45 -30.50
N ILE A 160 -8.85 -16.14 -30.77
CA ILE A 160 -7.87 -15.49 -31.65
C ILE A 160 -6.46 -15.59 -31.04
N ASP A 161 -6.30 -15.26 -29.75
CA ASP A 161 -5.01 -15.33 -29.06
C ASP A 161 -4.42 -16.76 -29.07
N VAL A 162 -5.26 -17.78 -28.83
CA VAL A 162 -4.85 -19.18 -28.86
C VAL A 162 -4.49 -19.63 -30.28
N ALA A 163 -5.25 -19.19 -31.29
CA ALA A 163 -4.96 -19.50 -32.68
C ALA A 163 -3.61 -18.91 -33.12
N ASP A 164 -3.34 -17.64 -32.79
CA ASP A 164 -2.07 -16.97 -33.10
C ASP A 164 -0.89 -17.63 -32.39
N GLY A 165 -1.06 -17.99 -31.10
CA GLY A 165 -0.04 -18.71 -30.33
C GLY A 165 0.26 -20.11 -30.86
N ALA A 166 -0.75 -20.82 -31.36
CA ALA A 166 -0.60 -22.15 -31.95
C ALA A 166 0.24 -22.11 -33.24
N VAL A 167 0.09 -21.06 -34.06
CA VAL A 167 0.88 -20.85 -35.28
C VAL A 167 2.37 -20.65 -34.96
N ILE A 168 2.68 -19.91 -33.89
CA ILE A 168 4.05 -19.60 -33.49
C ILE A 168 4.71 -20.78 -32.75
N GLY A 169 3.98 -21.46 -31.85
CA GLY A 169 4.52 -22.47 -30.94
C GLY A 169 4.38 -23.93 -31.39
N LYS A 170 3.67 -24.22 -32.49
CA LYS A 170 3.29 -25.59 -32.93
C LYS A 170 2.51 -26.39 -31.88
N HIS A 171 1.66 -25.72 -31.09
CA HIS A 171 0.74 -26.39 -30.18
C HIS A 171 -0.59 -26.70 -30.89
N SER A 172 -1.16 -27.88 -30.65
CA SER A 172 -2.49 -28.25 -31.16
C SER A 172 -3.59 -27.73 -30.22
N CYS A 173 -4.64 -27.13 -30.77
CA CYS A 173 -5.84 -26.72 -30.03
C CYS A 173 -7.09 -27.45 -30.57
N ALA A 174 -8.11 -27.59 -29.73
CA ALA A 174 -9.42 -28.14 -30.09
C ALA A 174 -10.52 -27.24 -29.53
N LEU A 175 -11.57 -27.02 -30.32
CA LEU A 175 -12.77 -26.28 -29.93
C LEU A 175 -13.96 -27.24 -29.90
N ILE A 176 -14.70 -27.24 -28.79
CA ILE A 176 -15.92 -28.04 -28.63
C ILE A 176 -17.10 -27.08 -28.63
N PHE A 177 -18.07 -27.34 -29.51
CA PHE A 177 -19.34 -26.62 -29.54
C PHE A 177 -20.43 -27.53 -28.96
N ILE A 178 -21.20 -27.01 -28.00
CA ILE A 178 -22.24 -27.73 -27.27
C ILE A 178 -23.55 -26.97 -27.45
N ASP A 179 -24.61 -27.69 -27.82
CA ASP A 179 -25.97 -27.17 -27.90
C ASP A 179 -26.90 -28.03 -27.03
N LEU A 180 -27.97 -27.43 -26.49
CA LEU A 180 -28.92 -28.14 -25.64
C LEU A 180 -30.12 -28.65 -26.44
N ASP A 181 -30.20 -29.97 -26.59
CA ASP A 181 -31.30 -30.62 -27.29
C ASP A 181 -32.67 -30.28 -26.67
N ARG A 182 -33.64 -29.95 -27.52
CA ARG A 182 -35.05 -29.68 -27.13
C ARG A 182 -35.20 -28.57 -26.06
N PHE A 183 -34.24 -27.65 -25.93
CA PHE A 183 -34.28 -26.56 -24.95
C PHE A 183 -35.55 -25.69 -25.05
N LYS A 184 -36.11 -25.53 -26.26
CA LYS A 184 -37.37 -24.82 -26.48
C LYS A 184 -38.55 -25.46 -25.73
N GLU A 185 -38.62 -26.79 -25.65
CA GLU A 185 -39.71 -27.47 -24.94
C GLU A 185 -39.64 -27.23 -23.42
N VAL A 186 -38.43 -27.09 -22.87
CA VAL A 186 -38.23 -26.73 -21.46
C VAL A 186 -38.79 -25.33 -21.19
N ASN A 187 -38.53 -24.37 -22.09
CA ASN A 187 -39.10 -23.03 -22.01
C ASN A 187 -40.62 -23.02 -22.18
N ASP A 188 -41.14 -23.80 -23.12
CA ASP A 188 -42.57 -23.81 -23.45
C ASP A 188 -43.41 -24.47 -22.33
N GLN A 189 -42.87 -25.49 -21.64
CA GLN A 189 -43.56 -26.20 -20.55
C GLN A 189 -43.35 -25.57 -19.17
N GLY A 190 -42.12 -25.12 -18.88
CA GLY A 190 -41.73 -24.60 -17.56
C GLY A 190 -41.59 -23.07 -17.49
N GLY A 191 -41.80 -22.37 -18.61
CA GLY A 191 -41.52 -20.94 -18.74
C GLY A 191 -40.03 -20.62 -18.80
N HIS A 192 -39.70 -19.36 -19.09
CA HIS A 192 -38.31 -18.89 -19.21
C HIS A 192 -37.47 -19.11 -17.94
N ALA A 193 -38.08 -19.02 -16.77
CA ALA A 193 -37.38 -19.29 -15.51
C ALA A 193 -36.86 -20.73 -15.40
N ALA A 194 -37.59 -21.71 -15.96
CA ALA A 194 -37.13 -23.10 -16.01
C ALA A 194 -35.97 -23.29 -17.00
N GLY A 195 -35.99 -22.58 -18.13
CA GLY A 195 -34.87 -22.54 -19.07
C GLY A 195 -33.61 -21.92 -18.47
N ASP A 196 -33.75 -20.80 -17.77
CA ASP A 196 -32.65 -20.12 -17.07
C ASP A 196 -31.98 -21.03 -16.03
N GLU A 197 -32.78 -21.78 -15.26
CA GLU A 197 -32.27 -22.74 -14.29
C GLU A 197 -31.59 -23.94 -14.96
N ALA A 198 -32.12 -24.44 -16.08
CA ALA A 198 -31.46 -25.47 -16.87
C ALA A 198 -30.09 -25.01 -17.37
N LEU A 199 -29.99 -23.77 -17.88
CA LEU A 199 -28.72 -23.17 -18.32
C LEU A 199 -27.71 -23.05 -17.17
N ARG A 200 -28.14 -22.61 -15.97
CA ARG A 200 -27.26 -22.58 -14.77
C ARG A 200 -26.72 -23.95 -14.39
N ARG A 201 -27.56 -24.98 -14.45
CA ARG A 201 -27.11 -26.34 -14.10
C ARG A 201 -26.09 -26.87 -15.09
N VAL A 202 -26.31 -26.65 -16.38
CA VAL A 202 -25.36 -27.02 -17.42
C VAL A 202 -24.04 -26.27 -17.22
N SER A 203 -24.09 -24.98 -16.90
CA SER A 203 -22.87 -24.19 -16.70
C SER A 203 -22.03 -24.66 -15.52
N LEU A 204 -22.66 -25.13 -14.44
CA LEU A 204 -21.96 -25.74 -13.30
C LEU A 204 -21.25 -27.05 -13.66
N ILE A 205 -21.71 -27.78 -14.68
CA ILE A 205 -21.04 -29.00 -15.18
C ILE A 205 -19.82 -28.65 -16.04
N LEU A 206 -19.84 -27.48 -16.70
CA LEU A 206 -18.78 -27.02 -17.61
C LEU A 206 -17.64 -26.26 -16.91
N LYS A 207 -17.81 -25.85 -15.65
CA LYS A 207 -16.80 -25.16 -14.84
C LYS A 207 -15.78 -26.13 -14.23
#